data_AF-A0A1C6UQD2-F1
#
_entry.id   AF-A0A1C6UQD2-F1
#
_cell.length_a   1.000
_cell.length_b   1.000
_cell.length_c   1.000
_cell.angle_alpha   90.00
_cell.angle_beta   90.00
_cell.angle_gamma   90.00
#
_symmetry.space_group_name_H-M   'P 1'
#
loop_
_entity.id
_entity.type
_entity.pdbx_description
1 polymer ?
#
loop_
_entity_poly.entity_id
_entity_poly.type
_entity_poly.pdbx_seq_one_letter_code
_entity_poly.pdbx_strand_id
1 'polypeptide(L)'
;MSDELDALFTTLRGTPPPAVFAPAEQVRRRGRRRSHRQVLAAGAGVLTVAAVAGVLGAGLPGSRPGVLSAPAASTASAVPPASAVPTRSAASTDSSSAPAGPSAPVPATPLLQAQDLGPGDWRRFEAEQLENRDRWYWGFWDGMCPGYRSGPLPSLPHQKALETVAYRMDGASGGVTSVSQIVERYTAGWGHDNLADVRAVIDRCGQPEPTTATPTVERFAIVETGFAGDESLLVRQDLVRLRTSSAGAEHLGYIAVVRVGDVVTTVRAYPPEPDRVRGLAGLAAARLG
;
A
#
# COMPACT_ATOMS: atom_id res chain seq x y z
N MET A 1 -27.51 -21.06 42.12
CA MET A 1 -26.95 -20.39 40.93
C MET A 1 -26.36 -21.36 39.90
N SER A 2 -26.03 -22.61 40.25
CA SER A 2 -25.58 -23.64 39.28
C SER A 2 -26.69 -24.11 38.35
N ASP A 3 -27.89 -24.30 38.89
CA ASP A 3 -28.97 -25.02 38.19
C ASP A 3 -29.56 -24.19 37.03
N GLU A 4 -29.48 -22.86 37.15
CA GLU A 4 -29.91 -21.92 36.12
C GLU A 4 -28.94 -21.89 34.92
N LEU A 5 -27.64 -22.06 35.19
CA LEU A 5 -26.62 -22.22 34.15
C LEU A 5 -26.75 -23.58 33.47
N ASP A 6 -26.98 -24.65 34.22
CA ASP A 6 -27.19 -25.98 33.65
C ASP A 6 -28.46 -26.06 32.80
N ALA A 7 -29.55 -25.38 33.20
CA ALA A 7 -30.75 -25.26 32.39
C ALA A 7 -30.49 -24.48 31.08
N LEU A 8 -29.71 -23.40 31.14
CA LEU A 8 -29.29 -22.63 29.96
C LEU A 8 -28.42 -23.46 29.00
N PHE A 9 -27.44 -24.20 29.51
CA PHE A 9 -26.58 -25.05 28.67
C PHE A 9 -27.34 -26.24 28.09
N THR A 10 -28.30 -26.80 28.82
CA THR A 10 -29.14 -27.89 28.32
C THR A 10 -30.03 -27.40 27.17
N THR A 11 -30.56 -26.19 27.27
CA THR A 11 -31.33 -25.54 26.20
C THR A 11 -30.47 -25.27 24.95
N LEU A 12 -29.22 -24.85 25.15
CA LEU A 12 -28.28 -24.60 24.05
C LEU A 12 -27.80 -25.88 23.34
N ARG A 13 -27.68 -27.00 24.04
CA ARG A 13 -27.26 -28.28 23.44
C ARG A 13 -28.31 -28.92 22.53
N GLY A 14 -29.60 -28.62 22.75
CA GLY A 14 -30.70 -29.16 21.95
C GLY A 14 -30.99 -28.37 20.68
N THR A 15 -30.41 -27.18 20.52
CA THR A 15 -30.69 -26.31 19.36
C THR A 15 -29.62 -26.55 18.30
N PRO A 16 -29.93 -27.21 17.17
CA PRO A 16 -28.97 -27.33 16.08
C PRO A 16 -28.59 -25.91 15.62
N PRO A 17 -27.28 -25.63 15.41
CA PRO A 17 -26.85 -24.29 15.03
C PRO A 17 -27.56 -23.86 13.75
N PRO A 18 -28.06 -22.61 13.68
CA PRO A 18 -28.91 -22.15 12.58
C PRO A 18 -28.19 -22.02 11.22
N ALA A 19 -26.91 -22.38 11.15
CA ALA A 19 -26.14 -22.35 9.91
C ALA A 19 -25.22 -23.57 9.83
N VAL A 20 -25.16 -24.16 8.64
CA VAL A 20 -24.09 -25.09 8.24
C VAL A 20 -22.77 -24.39 8.53
N PHE A 21 -21.95 -24.94 9.42
CA PHE A 21 -20.63 -24.39 9.70
C PHE A 21 -19.88 -24.20 8.39
N ALA A 22 -19.22 -23.04 8.25
CA ALA A 22 -18.34 -22.81 7.11
C ALA A 22 -17.38 -24.01 6.96
N PRO A 23 -17.15 -24.51 5.73
CA PRO A 23 -16.24 -25.64 5.51
C PRO A 23 -14.89 -25.42 6.21
N ALA A 24 -14.28 -26.49 6.71
CA ALA A 24 -13.04 -26.42 7.49
C ALA A 24 -11.94 -25.65 6.75
N GLU A 25 -11.86 -25.78 5.43
CA GLU A 25 -10.95 -25.05 4.55
C GLU A 25 -11.17 -23.53 4.63
N GLN A 26 -12.43 -23.07 4.66
CA GLN A 26 -12.77 -21.66 4.77
C GLN A 26 -12.42 -21.10 6.16
N VAL A 27 -12.57 -21.91 7.22
CA VAL A 27 -12.16 -21.56 8.58
C VAL A 27 -10.62 -21.48 8.69
N ARG A 28 -9.90 -22.48 8.18
CA ARG A 28 -8.42 -22.48 8.15
C ARG A 28 -7.90 -21.30 7.31
N ARG A 29 -8.58 -20.95 6.22
CA ARG A 29 -8.27 -19.79 5.37
C ARG A 29 -8.46 -18.48 6.13
N ARG A 30 -9.57 -18.30 6.86
CA ARG A 30 -9.77 -17.13 7.74
C ARG A 30 -8.75 -17.07 8.88
N GLY A 31 -8.36 -18.21 9.44
CA GLY A 31 -7.31 -18.30 10.46
C GLY A 31 -5.97 -17.78 9.96
N ARG A 32 -5.54 -18.22 8.77
CA ARG A 32 -4.33 -17.72 8.10
C ARG A 32 -4.38 -16.21 7.85
N ARG A 33 -5.52 -15.67 7.43
CA ARG A 33 -5.68 -14.20 7.26
C ARG A 33 -5.42 -13.42 8.56
N ARG A 34 -5.84 -13.91 9.73
CA ARG A 34 -5.54 -13.24 11.01
C ARG A 34 -4.07 -13.38 11.41
N SER A 35 -3.47 -14.56 11.23
CA SER A 35 -2.07 -14.77 11.60
C SER A 35 -1.13 -13.91 10.75
N HIS A 36 -1.38 -13.81 9.43
CA HIS A 36 -0.57 -12.94 8.56
C HIS A 36 -0.69 -11.45 8.94
N ARG A 37 -1.89 -10.98 9.32
CA ARG A 37 -2.09 -9.61 9.83
C ARG A 37 -1.36 -9.35 11.14
N GLN A 38 -1.30 -10.33 12.03
CA GLN A 38 -0.57 -10.21 13.29
C GLN A 38 0.95 -10.22 13.11
N VAL A 39 1.46 -10.98 12.14
CA VAL A 39 2.91 -11.04 11.86
C VAL A 39 3.44 -9.74 11.24
N LEU A 40 2.67 -9.09 10.36
CA LEU A 40 3.05 -7.78 9.81
C LEU A 40 3.04 -6.68 10.89
N ALA A 41 2.11 -6.73 11.84
CA ALA A 41 2.09 -5.81 12.97
C ALA A 41 3.19 -6.10 14.03
N ALA A 42 3.62 -7.35 14.16
CA ALA A 42 4.67 -7.75 15.10
C ALA A 42 6.09 -7.49 14.57
N GLY A 43 6.30 -7.52 13.24
CA GLY A 43 7.59 -7.22 12.62
C GLY A 43 8.05 -5.76 12.78
N ALA A 44 7.12 -4.83 13.00
CA ALA A 44 7.40 -3.42 13.29
C ALA A 44 7.61 -3.11 14.78
N GLY A 45 7.47 -4.11 15.66
CA GLY A 45 7.37 -3.92 17.12
C GLY A 45 8.46 -4.60 17.94
N VAL A 46 9.67 -4.77 17.41
CA VAL A 46 10.80 -5.29 18.21
C VAL A 46 11.98 -4.33 18.12
N LEU A 47 11.98 -3.31 18.99
CA LEU A 47 13.19 -2.76 19.60
C LEU A 47 12.87 -1.74 20.72
N THR A 48 13.54 -1.95 21.85
CA THR A 48 13.72 -1.09 23.04
C THR A 48 12.80 -1.33 24.27
N VAL A 49 13.06 -2.43 24.98
CA VAL A 49 12.99 -2.42 26.45
C VAL A 49 14.34 -1.94 26.96
N ALA A 50 14.43 -0.67 27.35
CA ALA A 50 15.50 -0.15 28.19
C ALA A 50 14.87 0.71 29.29
N ALA A 51 15.21 0.35 30.53
CA ALA A 51 14.56 0.78 31.76
C ALA A 51 14.75 2.27 32.07
N VAL A 52 13.72 2.90 32.66
CA VAL A 52 13.90 3.87 33.75
C VAL A 52 12.81 3.64 34.79
N ALA A 53 13.25 3.32 36.00
CA ALA A 53 12.43 3.19 37.19
C ALA A 53 12.14 4.57 37.83
N GLY A 54 10.91 4.75 38.29
CA GLY A 54 10.52 5.53 39.49
C GLY A 54 10.66 7.05 39.46
N VAL A 55 9.54 7.76 39.63
CA VAL A 55 9.22 8.55 40.84
C VAL A 55 7.71 8.87 40.85
N LEU A 56 7.10 8.63 42.00
CA LEU A 56 5.73 8.99 42.39
C LEU A 56 5.60 10.51 42.59
N GLY A 57 4.46 11.09 42.20
CA GLY A 57 4.11 12.47 42.55
C GLY A 57 2.65 12.81 42.26
N ALA A 58 1.81 12.72 43.29
CA ALA A 58 0.44 13.21 43.29
C ALA A 58 0.39 14.74 43.43
N GLY A 59 -0.58 15.40 42.78
CA GLY A 59 -0.92 16.80 43.06
C GLY A 59 -1.70 17.52 41.95
N LEU A 60 -3.04 17.50 42.03
CA LEU A 60 -3.91 18.59 41.54
C LEU A 60 -3.99 19.68 42.64
N PRO A 61 -4.61 20.88 42.47
CA PRO A 61 -5.10 21.61 41.29
C PRO A 61 -4.64 23.11 41.26
N GLY A 62 -5.02 23.91 40.24
CA GLY A 62 -5.11 25.38 40.41
C GLY A 62 -4.91 26.31 39.19
N SER A 63 -6.04 26.75 38.61
CA SER A 63 -6.40 28.13 38.20
C SER A 63 -5.36 29.12 37.61
N ARG A 64 -5.58 29.59 36.35
CA ARG A 64 -6.18 30.92 36.02
C ARG A 64 -6.18 31.25 34.50
N PRO A 65 -7.08 32.14 34.03
CA PRO A 65 -7.27 32.51 32.61
C PRO A 65 -6.66 33.89 32.24
N GLY A 66 -6.63 34.18 30.93
CA GLY A 66 -6.28 35.47 30.30
C GLY A 66 -4.97 35.36 29.51
N VAL A 67 -4.85 35.75 28.24
CA VAL A 67 -5.16 37.06 27.68
C VAL A 67 -5.43 36.96 26.16
N LEU A 68 -6.36 37.79 25.69
CA LEU A 68 -6.70 38.08 24.30
C LEU A 68 -5.52 38.67 23.50
N SER A 69 -5.37 38.32 22.22
CA SER A 69 -4.96 39.29 21.19
C SER A 69 -5.43 38.87 19.80
N ALA A 70 -5.85 39.88 19.06
CA ALA A 70 -6.71 39.88 17.88
C ALA A 70 -5.92 39.71 16.55
N PRO A 71 -6.59 39.69 15.38
CA PRO A 71 -6.01 39.30 14.12
C PRO A 71 -5.30 40.47 13.43
N ALA A 72 -4.16 40.21 12.78
CA ALA A 72 -3.59 41.11 11.80
C ALA A 72 -3.98 40.64 10.41
N ALA A 73 -4.89 41.38 9.78
CA ALA A 73 -5.05 41.39 8.34
C ALA A 73 -3.84 42.10 7.71
N SER A 74 -3.34 41.56 6.60
CA SER A 74 -2.64 42.36 5.60
C SER A 74 -2.93 41.81 4.21
N THR A 75 -3.71 42.58 3.48
CA THR A 75 -3.93 42.56 2.04
C THR A 75 -2.67 42.97 1.29
N ALA A 76 -2.35 42.29 0.18
CA ALA A 76 -1.71 42.91 -0.96
C ALA A 76 -2.07 42.18 -2.26
N SER A 77 -2.57 42.96 -3.22
CA SER A 77 -3.02 42.61 -4.57
C SER A 77 -1.89 42.67 -5.59
N ALA A 78 -2.02 41.83 -6.63
CA ALA A 78 -1.72 42.04 -8.07
C ALA A 78 -0.24 42.32 -8.47
N VAL A 79 0.32 42.01 -9.65
CA VAL A 79 -0.09 41.85 -11.06
C VAL A 79 1.02 41.03 -11.80
N PRO A 80 0.76 40.28 -12.90
CA PRO A 80 1.76 39.60 -13.73
C PRO A 80 2.32 40.48 -14.88
N PRO A 81 3.55 40.27 -15.38
CA PRO A 81 3.75 39.67 -16.72
C PRO A 81 5.07 38.85 -16.76
N ALA A 82 5.56 38.17 -17.80
CA ALA A 82 5.36 38.19 -19.24
C ALA A 82 5.77 36.83 -19.84
N SER A 83 5.19 36.50 -20.99
CA SER A 83 5.66 35.46 -21.90
C SER A 83 7.07 35.77 -22.40
N ALA A 84 7.95 34.76 -22.38
CA ALA A 84 9.12 34.72 -23.23
C ALA A 84 9.15 33.36 -23.95
N VAL A 85 8.92 33.42 -25.25
CA VAL A 85 9.17 32.33 -26.20
C VAL A 85 10.62 32.46 -26.67
N PRO A 86 11.45 31.41 -26.62
CA PRO A 86 12.58 31.29 -27.51
C PRO A 86 12.31 30.26 -28.61
N THR A 87 12.26 30.82 -29.82
CA THR A 87 12.71 30.33 -31.12
C THR A 87 13.54 29.03 -31.17
N ARG A 88 13.17 28.21 -32.16
CA ARG A 88 13.88 27.02 -32.66
C ARG A 88 15.32 27.32 -33.13
N SER A 89 16.25 26.43 -32.80
CA SER A 89 17.45 26.09 -33.59
C SER A 89 17.66 24.58 -33.41
N ALA A 90 17.36 23.78 -34.43
CA ALA A 90 18.25 23.37 -35.52
C ALA A 90 19.12 22.16 -35.15
N ALA A 91 18.83 21.09 -35.90
CA ALA A 91 19.56 19.84 -36.13
C ALA A 91 21.04 19.79 -35.68
N SER A 92 21.33 18.74 -34.90
CA SER A 92 22.61 18.04 -34.97
C SER A 92 22.32 16.60 -35.37
N THR A 93 22.59 16.32 -36.64
CA THR A 93 22.77 14.97 -37.18
C THR A 93 24.12 14.44 -36.72
N ASP A 94 24.17 13.12 -36.59
CA ASP A 94 25.33 12.22 -36.68
C ASP A 94 25.93 11.59 -35.41
N SER A 95 25.70 10.29 -35.37
CA SER A 95 26.68 9.21 -35.20
C SER A 95 27.28 8.99 -33.81
N SER A 96 26.72 7.98 -33.14
CA SER A 96 27.55 6.87 -32.69
C SER A 96 26.73 5.58 -32.58
N SER A 97 26.75 4.80 -33.66
CA SER A 97 26.26 3.42 -33.68
C SER A 97 27.23 2.56 -32.89
N ALA A 98 26.97 2.36 -31.60
CA ALA A 98 27.59 1.28 -30.85
C ALA A 98 27.04 -0.06 -31.36
N PRO A 99 27.87 -1.09 -31.55
CA PRO A 99 27.38 -2.41 -31.92
C PRO A 99 26.52 -2.94 -30.78
N ALA A 100 25.23 -3.05 -31.02
CA ALA A 100 24.33 -3.82 -30.18
C ALA A 100 24.84 -5.27 -30.19
N GLY A 101 25.53 -5.66 -29.12
CA GLY A 101 25.71 -7.07 -28.81
C GLY A 101 24.33 -7.74 -28.79
N PRO A 102 24.22 -9.02 -29.14
CA PRO A 102 22.94 -9.71 -29.19
C PRO A 102 22.25 -9.54 -27.84
N SER A 103 21.20 -8.71 -27.80
CA SER A 103 20.31 -8.59 -26.67
C SER A 103 19.79 -9.99 -26.42
N ALA A 104 20.24 -10.60 -25.33
CA ALA A 104 19.71 -11.88 -24.90
C ALA A 104 18.18 -11.75 -24.88
N PRO A 105 17.43 -12.69 -25.47
CA PRO A 105 15.98 -12.61 -25.53
C PRO A 105 15.45 -12.49 -24.10
N VAL A 106 14.85 -11.34 -23.79
CA VAL A 106 14.22 -11.10 -22.49
C VAL A 106 13.15 -12.18 -22.33
N PRO A 107 13.22 -13.03 -21.28
CA PRO A 107 12.26 -14.11 -21.13
C PRO A 107 10.85 -13.51 -20.98
N ALA A 108 9.92 -14.03 -21.79
CA ALA A 108 8.58 -13.52 -22.08
C ALA A 108 7.56 -13.54 -20.92
N THR A 109 8.02 -13.45 -19.67
CA THR A 109 7.14 -13.44 -18.49
C THR A 109 6.99 -12.02 -17.97
N PRO A 110 5.74 -11.52 -17.80
CA PRO A 110 5.47 -10.16 -17.30
C PRO A 110 5.85 -9.98 -15.83
N LEU A 111 6.11 -11.10 -15.13
CA LEU A 111 6.47 -11.14 -13.72
C LEU A 111 7.99 -10.98 -13.56
N LEU A 112 8.38 -10.19 -12.56
CA LEU A 112 9.72 -10.14 -12.00
C LEU A 112 10.18 -11.55 -11.66
N GLN A 113 11.46 -11.78 -11.91
CA GLN A 113 12.18 -13.00 -11.61
C GLN A 113 13.22 -12.73 -10.54
N ALA A 114 13.74 -13.79 -9.91
CA ALA A 114 14.74 -13.67 -8.85
C ALA A 114 15.96 -12.84 -9.29
N GLN A 115 16.42 -12.98 -10.54
CA GLN A 115 17.55 -12.22 -11.08
C GLN A 115 17.31 -10.71 -11.19
N ASP A 116 16.06 -10.26 -11.25
CA ASP A 116 15.74 -8.83 -11.32
C ASP A 116 15.84 -8.15 -9.95
N LEU A 117 15.92 -8.94 -8.87
CA LEU A 117 15.86 -8.45 -7.49
C LEU A 117 17.24 -8.10 -6.93
N GLY A 118 18.28 -8.26 -7.74
CA GLY A 118 19.68 -8.13 -7.34
C GLY A 118 20.24 -9.41 -6.72
N PRO A 119 21.50 -9.38 -6.26
CA PRO A 119 22.16 -10.54 -5.68
C PRO A 119 21.44 -11.02 -4.42
N GLY A 120 21.39 -12.34 -4.23
CA GLY A 120 20.82 -12.96 -3.04
C GLY A 120 20.12 -14.29 -3.30
N ASP A 121 19.92 -15.05 -2.21
CA ASP A 121 19.20 -16.34 -2.23
C ASP A 121 17.69 -16.11 -2.20
N TRP A 122 17.16 -15.45 -3.23
CA TRP A 122 15.74 -15.13 -3.35
C TRP A 122 14.90 -16.40 -3.49
N ARG A 123 13.96 -16.57 -2.56
CA ARG A 123 13.02 -17.70 -2.57
C ARG A 123 11.63 -17.19 -2.84
N ARG A 124 10.95 -17.81 -3.80
CA ARG A 124 9.53 -17.55 -4.02
C ARG A 124 8.75 -17.98 -2.78
N PHE A 125 7.78 -17.17 -2.37
CA PHE A 125 6.80 -17.55 -1.37
C PHE A 125 5.39 -17.25 -1.87
N GLU A 126 4.37 -17.73 -1.16
CA GLU A 126 2.98 -17.48 -1.51
C GLU A 126 2.68 -15.98 -1.34
N ALA A 127 2.53 -15.28 -2.47
CA ALA A 127 2.00 -13.93 -2.48
C ALA A 127 0.57 -13.96 -1.92
N GLU A 128 0.17 -12.89 -1.23
CA GLU A 128 -1.20 -12.78 -0.77
C GLU A 128 -2.14 -12.86 -2.00
N GLN A 129 -2.93 -13.92 -2.08
CA GLN A 129 -3.80 -14.12 -3.24
C GLN A 129 -5.06 -13.27 -3.11
N LEU A 130 -5.36 -12.51 -4.16
CA LEU A 130 -6.65 -11.84 -4.30
C LEU A 130 -7.74 -12.86 -4.63
N GLU A 131 -8.64 -13.06 -3.69
CA GLU A 131 -9.87 -13.81 -3.94
C GLU A 131 -11.00 -12.93 -4.49
N ASN A 132 -10.84 -11.60 -4.46
CA ASN A 132 -11.88 -10.68 -4.89
C ASN A 132 -11.42 -9.87 -6.09
N ARG A 133 -11.95 -10.24 -7.27
CA ARG A 133 -11.67 -9.58 -8.55
C ARG A 133 -12.15 -8.13 -8.59
N ASP A 134 -13.12 -7.77 -7.74
CA ASP A 134 -13.67 -6.41 -7.67
C ASP A 134 -12.86 -5.51 -6.70
N ARG A 135 -11.63 -5.91 -6.35
CA ARG A 135 -10.78 -5.19 -5.41
C ARG A 135 -9.38 -5.03 -5.96
N TRP A 136 -8.81 -3.88 -5.67
CA TRP A 136 -7.40 -3.66 -5.85
C TRP A 136 -6.59 -4.19 -4.69
N TYR A 137 -5.46 -4.81 -5.00
CA TYR A 137 -4.62 -5.51 -4.04
C TYR A 137 -4.14 -4.68 -2.89
N TRP A 138 -3.73 -3.45 -3.19
CA TRP A 138 -2.87 -2.70 -2.28
C TRP A 138 -3.66 -1.79 -1.33
N GLY A 139 -4.96 -1.65 -1.55
CA GLY A 139 -5.83 -0.99 -0.61
C GLY A 139 -6.84 -1.96 -0.04
N PHE A 140 -6.65 -2.32 1.23
CA PHE A 140 -7.69 -2.95 2.04
C PHE A 140 -8.81 -1.95 2.37
N TRP A 141 -9.28 -1.19 1.37
CA TRP A 141 -10.17 -0.05 1.53
C TRP A 141 -11.52 -0.44 2.11
N ASP A 142 -11.96 -1.68 1.87
CA ASP A 142 -13.17 -2.22 2.46
C ASP A 142 -12.99 -2.45 3.97
N GLY A 143 -13.71 -1.67 4.76
CA GLY A 143 -13.58 -1.59 6.22
C GLY A 143 -12.55 -0.57 6.73
N MET A 144 -11.61 -0.10 5.89
CA MET A 144 -10.66 0.98 6.24
C MET A 144 -11.13 2.36 5.77
N CYS A 145 -11.84 2.42 4.64
CA CYS A 145 -12.44 3.64 4.09
C CYS A 145 -13.95 3.46 3.94
N PRO A 146 -14.77 4.08 4.81
CA PRO A 146 -16.23 4.07 4.67
C PRO A 146 -16.73 4.63 3.33
N GLY A 147 -15.93 5.48 2.66
CA GLY A 147 -16.21 6.06 1.35
C GLY A 147 -15.82 5.19 0.15
N TYR A 148 -15.17 4.04 0.35
CA TYR A 148 -14.77 3.18 -0.77
C TYR A 148 -15.99 2.55 -1.44
N ARG A 149 -16.08 2.67 -2.75
CA ARG A 149 -17.11 2.04 -3.58
C ARG A 149 -16.42 1.58 -4.86
N SER A 150 -16.58 0.32 -5.24
CA SER A 150 -16.03 -0.23 -6.49
C SER A 150 -16.85 0.16 -7.72
N GLY A 151 -18.17 0.35 -7.57
CA GLY A 151 -19.06 0.70 -8.69
C GLY A 151 -18.64 1.96 -9.47
N PRO A 152 -18.13 3.03 -8.84
CA PRO A 152 -17.60 4.21 -9.52
C PRO A 152 -16.22 4.07 -10.18
N LEU A 153 -15.59 2.89 -10.18
CA LEU A 153 -14.24 2.67 -10.74
C LEU A 153 -14.35 1.99 -12.12
N PRO A 154 -14.24 2.72 -13.23
CA PRO A 154 -14.54 2.19 -14.56
C PRO A 154 -13.59 1.09 -15.02
N SER A 155 -12.33 1.06 -14.57
CA SER A 155 -11.36 0.06 -15.05
C SER A 155 -11.64 -1.34 -14.50
N LEU A 156 -12.20 -1.45 -13.28
CA LEU A 156 -12.34 -2.70 -12.54
C LEU A 156 -13.08 -3.82 -13.30
N PRO A 157 -14.28 -3.58 -13.87
CA PRO A 157 -15.00 -4.59 -14.64
C PRO A 157 -14.26 -5.10 -15.89
N HIS A 158 -13.23 -4.37 -16.32
CA HIS A 158 -12.45 -4.68 -17.51
C HIS A 158 -11.15 -5.43 -17.22
N GLN A 159 -10.86 -5.76 -15.95
CA GLN A 159 -9.74 -6.61 -15.57
C GLN A 159 -9.97 -8.05 -16.04
N LYS A 160 -9.13 -8.53 -16.97
CA LYS A 160 -9.22 -9.87 -17.57
C LYS A 160 -8.40 -10.92 -16.85
N ALA A 161 -7.23 -10.53 -16.35
CA ALA A 161 -6.32 -11.43 -15.68
C ALA A 161 -5.53 -10.71 -14.58
N LEU A 162 -5.13 -11.49 -13.59
CA LEU A 162 -4.31 -11.04 -12.48
C LEU A 162 -3.27 -12.12 -12.19
N GLU A 163 -2.01 -11.73 -12.19
CA GLU A 163 -0.87 -12.60 -11.91
C GLU A 163 -0.08 -12.00 -10.74
N THR A 164 0.39 -12.84 -9.82
CA THR A 164 1.14 -12.38 -8.64
C THR A 164 2.43 -13.16 -8.46
N VAL A 165 3.50 -12.47 -8.06
CA VAL A 165 4.72 -13.11 -7.60
C VAL A 165 5.23 -12.41 -6.34
N ALA A 166 5.82 -13.18 -5.43
CA ALA A 166 6.50 -12.65 -4.28
C ALA A 166 7.76 -13.46 -3.97
N TYR A 167 8.82 -12.74 -3.60
CA TYR A 167 10.12 -13.28 -3.25
C TYR A 167 10.55 -12.76 -1.90
N ARG A 168 11.22 -13.61 -1.14
CA ARG A 168 11.83 -13.25 0.14
C ARG A 168 13.28 -13.71 0.19
N MET A 169 14.07 -12.98 0.95
CA MET A 169 15.44 -13.32 1.31
C MET A 169 15.57 -13.10 2.81
N ASP A 170 16.06 -14.12 3.51
CA ASP A 170 16.34 -14.06 4.94
C ASP A 170 17.75 -13.49 5.11
N GLY A 171 17.88 -12.35 5.80
CA GLY A 171 19.14 -11.66 6.01
C GLY A 171 19.98 -12.29 7.11
N ALA A 172 21.31 -12.14 7.02
CA ALA A 172 22.25 -12.74 7.96
C ALA A 172 22.03 -12.29 9.43
N SER A 173 21.52 -11.07 9.63
CA SER A 173 21.18 -10.50 10.94
C SER A 173 19.73 -10.75 11.38
N GLY A 174 19.01 -11.65 10.70
CA GLY A 174 17.60 -11.94 10.97
C GLY A 174 16.61 -10.92 10.37
N GLY A 175 17.10 -9.90 9.65
CA GLY A 175 16.24 -9.01 8.88
C GLY A 175 15.64 -9.72 7.66
N VAL A 176 14.36 -9.52 7.38
CA VAL A 176 13.73 -10.06 6.17
C VAL A 176 13.79 -9.02 5.07
N THR A 177 14.09 -9.44 3.85
CA THR A 177 13.90 -8.64 2.64
C THR A 177 12.84 -9.30 1.78
N SER A 178 11.91 -8.53 1.23
CA SER A 178 10.88 -9.09 0.35
C SER A 178 10.52 -8.15 -0.80
N VAL A 179 10.05 -8.75 -1.89
CA VAL A 179 9.50 -8.04 -3.04
C VAL A 179 8.21 -8.76 -3.43
N SER A 180 7.17 -7.99 -3.72
CA SER A 180 5.94 -8.53 -4.33
C SER A 180 5.55 -7.69 -5.52
N GLN A 181 5.05 -8.36 -6.55
CA GLN A 181 4.53 -7.75 -7.74
C GLN A 181 3.17 -8.37 -8.07
N ILE A 182 2.29 -7.52 -8.56
CA ILE A 182 1.05 -7.91 -9.21
C ILE A 182 1.02 -7.34 -10.60
N VAL A 183 0.60 -8.16 -11.56
CA VAL A 183 0.35 -7.76 -12.94
C VAL A 183 -1.14 -7.95 -13.20
N GLU A 184 -1.78 -6.87 -13.61
CA GLU A 184 -3.20 -6.81 -13.97
C GLU A 184 -3.29 -6.53 -15.47
N ARG A 185 -4.06 -7.37 -16.18
CA ARG A 185 -4.30 -7.19 -17.62
C ARG A 185 -5.73 -6.73 -17.83
N TYR A 186 -5.89 -5.66 -18.59
CA TYR A 186 -7.18 -5.05 -18.88
C TYR A 186 -7.64 -5.38 -20.30
N THR A 187 -8.93 -5.15 -20.55
CA THR A 187 -9.46 -5.13 -21.92
C THR A 187 -8.78 -4.01 -22.70
N ALA A 188 -8.60 -4.21 -24.02
CA ALA A 188 -7.93 -3.23 -24.86
C ALA A 188 -8.56 -1.83 -24.72
N GLY A 189 -7.73 -0.82 -24.48
CA GLY A 189 -8.13 0.56 -24.25
C GLY A 189 -8.54 0.90 -22.82
N TRP A 190 -8.54 -0.04 -21.87
CA TRP A 190 -8.98 0.21 -20.47
C TRP A 190 -7.83 0.38 -19.48
N GLY A 191 -6.58 0.15 -19.89
CA GLY A 191 -5.43 0.32 -18.98
C GLY A 191 -5.30 1.75 -18.45
N HIS A 192 -5.60 2.75 -19.28
CA HIS A 192 -5.44 4.16 -18.91
C HIS A 192 -6.39 4.61 -17.79
N ASP A 193 -7.59 4.05 -17.72
CA ASP A 193 -8.56 4.34 -16.66
C ASP A 193 -8.11 3.80 -15.30
N ASN A 194 -7.22 2.79 -15.27
CA ASN A 194 -6.74 2.26 -14.00
C ASN A 194 -6.01 3.33 -13.19
N LEU A 195 -5.01 4.04 -13.73
CA LEU A 195 -4.31 5.04 -12.91
C LEU A 195 -5.19 6.25 -12.54
N ALA A 196 -6.24 6.54 -13.32
CA ALA A 196 -7.26 7.51 -12.93
C ALA A 196 -8.06 7.01 -11.71
N ASP A 197 -8.47 5.74 -11.71
CA ASP A 197 -9.11 5.09 -10.56
C ASP A 197 -8.20 5.10 -9.32
N VAL A 198 -6.87 4.97 -9.50
CA VAL A 198 -5.91 4.97 -8.39
C VAL A 198 -5.96 6.30 -7.66
N ARG A 199 -5.88 7.38 -8.44
CA ARG A 199 -5.96 8.75 -7.94
C ARG A 199 -7.30 8.98 -7.27
N ALA A 200 -8.40 8.62 -7.93
CA ALA A 200 -9.75 8.82 -7.38
C ALA A 200 -9.96 8.11 -6.03
N VAL A 201 -9.38 6.90 -5.87
CA VAL A 201 -9.43 6.18 -4.60
C VAL A 201 -8.55 6.83 -3.55
N ILE A 202 -7.30 7.21 -3.87
CA ILE A 202 -6.40 7.88 -2.91
C ILE A 202 -6.99 9.24 -2.48
N ASP A 203 -7.56 10.01 -3.40
CA ASP A 203 -8.18 11.30 -3.09
C ASP A 203 -9.37 11.15 -2.13
N ARG A 204 -10.17 10.09 -2.33
CA ARG A 204 -11.35 9.82 -1.50
C ARG A 204 -11.02 9.17 -0.16
N CYS A 205 -10.04 8.27 -0.15
CA CYS A 205 -9.82 7.32 0.93
C CYS A 205 -8.42 7.37 1.56
N GLY A 206 -7.47 8.11 0.97
CA GLY A 206 -6.07 8.10 1.37
C GLY A 206 -5.76 8.93 2.62
N GLN A 207 -6.68 9.78 3.08
CA GLN A 207 -6.47 10.65 4.25
C GLN A 207 -7.48 10.40 5.37
N PRO A 208 -7.65 9.16 5.86
CA PRO A 208 -8.52 8.92 7.00
C PRO A 208 -7.91 9.54 8.27
N GLU A 209 -8.79 10.06 9.11
CA GLU A 209 -8.48 10.48 10.47
C GLU A 209 -8.82 9.35 11.44
N PRO A 210 -7.91 8.98 12.36
CA PRO A 210 -8.20 7.93 13.32
C PRO A 210 -9.27 8.40 14.31
N THR A 211 -10.13 7.48 14.74
CA THR A 211 -11.24 7.76 15.69
C THR A 211 -11.15 6.83 16.89
N THR A 212 -11.94 7.06 17.94
CA THR A 212 -11.96 6.15 19.11
C THR A 212 -12.41 4.74 18.73
N ALA A 213 -13.26 4.59 17.71
CA ALA A 213 -13.67 3.30 17.16
C ALA A 213 -12.61 2.69 16.24
N THR A 214 -11.81 3.52 15.57
CA THR A 214 -10.74 3.13 14.65
C THR A 214 -9.43 3.84 15.04
N PRO A 215 -8.81 3.45 16.16
CA PRO A 215 -7.67 4.16 16.71
C PRO A 215 -6.39 3.98 15.89
N THR A 216 -6.41 3.20 14.81
CA THR A 216 -5.30 3.06 13.88
C THR A 216 -5.86 3.07 12.48
N VAL A 217 -5.32 3.92 11.60
CA VAL A 217 -5.71 4.04 10.21
C VAL A 217 -4.49 4.13 9.31
N GLU A 218 -4.60 3.66 8.07
CA GLU A 218 -3.55 3.80 7.06
C GLU A 218 -3.82 5.03 6.20
N ARG A 219 -2.79 5.84 5.98
CA ARG A 219 -2.80 6.97 5.05
C ARG A 219 -1.99 6.65 3.81
N PHE A 220 -2.45 7.18 2.70
CA PHE A 220 -1.86 7.01 1.39
C PHE A 220 -1.70 8.37 0.71
N ALA A 221 -0.54 8.64 0.15
CA ALA A 221 -0.27 9.85 -0.59
C ALA A 221 0.54 9.54 -1.85
N ILE A 222 0.14 10.09 -2.99
CA ILE A 222 0.96 10.05 -4.21
C ILE A 222 2.10 11.05 -4.00
N VAL A 223 3.34 10.55 -4.04
CA VAL A 223 4.55 11.35 -3.80
C VAL A 223 5.37 11.59 -5.08
N GLU A 224 5.14 10.79 -6.12
CA GLU A 224 5.84 10.93 -7.41
C GLU A 224 4.98 10.34 -8.54
N THR A 225 5.17 10.85 -9.76
CA THR A 225 4.47 10.37 -10.97
C THR A 225 5.40 10.36 -12.18
N GLY A 226 5.17 9.47 -13.14
CA GLY A 226 5.81 9.53 -14.47
C GLY A 226 7.28 9.07 -14.50
N PHE A 227 7.67 8.14 -13.63
CA PHE A 227 9.03 7.60 -13.54
C PHE A 227 9.26 6.30 -14.31
N ALA A 228 8.22 5.63 -14.80
CA ALA A 228 8.32 4.37 -15.55
C ALA A 228 7.08 4.11 -16.42
N GLY A 229 7.23 3.27 -17.44
CA GLY A 229 6.15 2.89 -18.35
C GLY A 229 5.56 4.08 -19.13
N ASP A 230 4.31 3.95 -19.55
CA ASP A 230 3.55 5.06 -20.15
C ASP A 230 3.12 6.06 -19.07
N GLU A 231 2.86 5.55 -17.87
CA GLU A 231 2.39 6.32 -16.72
C GLU A 231 2.68 5.54 -15.44
N SER A 232 3.09 6.24 -14.39
CA SER A 232 3.33 5.62 -13.09
C SER A 232 3.01 6.53 -11.93
N LEU A 233 2.76 5.92 -10.76
CA LEU A 233 2.50 6.55 -9.47
C LEU A 233 3.39 5.89 -8.41
N LEU A 234 4.05 6.69 -7.58
CA LEU A 234 4.69 6.23 -6.35
C LEU A 234 3.81 6.70 -5.19
N VAL A 235 3.29 5.74 -4.44
CA VAL A 235 2.36 5.97 -3.32
C VAL A 235 3.08 5.67 -2.02
N ARG A 236 3.17 6.67 -1.14
CA ARG A 236 3.62 6.51 0.24
C ARG A 236 2.47 5.98 1.10
N GLN A 237 2.76 4.98 1.94
CA GLN A 237 1.84 4.40 2.91
C GLN A 237 2.35 4.67 4.33
N ASP A 238 1.51 5.27 5.16
CA ASP A 238 1.81 5.61 6.55
C ASP A 238 0.73 5.01 7.48
N LEU A 239 1.11 4.58 8.68
CA LEU A 239 0.20 4.14 9.75
C LEU A 239 0.04 5.27 10.77
N VAL A 240 -1.19 5.73 10.97
CA VAL A 240 -1.51 6.83 11.89
C VAL A 240 -2.35 6.30 13.05
N ARG A 241 -1.93 6.62 14.29
CA ARG A 241 -2.56 6.12 15.51
C ARG A 241 -3.21 7.26 16.32
N LEU A 242 -4.44 7.02 16.79
CA LEU A 242 -5.11 7.81 17.82
C LEU A 242 -4.40 7.59 19.16
N ARG A 243 -4.27 8.68 19.92
CA ARG A 243 -3.44 8.72 21.14
C ARG A 243 -4.03 7.91 22.29
N THR A 244 -3.12 7.25 23.02
CA THR A 244 -3.11 7.25 24.50
C THR A 244 -1.69 7.45 25.08
N SER A 245 -0.60 7.11 24.37
CA SER A 245 0.78 7.39 24.85
C SER A 245 1.87 7.57 23.77
N SER A 246 1.63 7.24 22.49
CA SER A 246 2.59 7.40 21.39
C SER A 246 1.91 7.97 20.14
N ALA A 247 1.82 9.30 20.08
CA ALA A 247 1.32 9.98 18.88
C ALA A 247 2.41 10.00 17.79
N GLY A 248 2.10 9.49 16.60
CA GLY A 248 3.01 9.54 15.47
C GLY A 248 2.41 8.93 14.21
N ALA A 249 2.90 9.38 13.06
CA ALA A 249 2.76 8.65 11.81
C ALA A 249 4.00 7.76 11.66
N GLU A 250 3.77 6.47 11.48
CA GLU A 250 4.81 5.48 11.22
C GLU A 250 4.82 5.19 9.72
N HIS A 251 5.96 5.39 9.07
CA HIS A 251 6.08 5.09 7.65
C HIS A 251 6.11 3.57 7.42
N LEU A 252 5.14 3.05 6.67
CA LEU A 252 5.04 1.61 6.39
C LEU A 252 5.76 1.20 5.12
N GLY A 253 5.66 2.02 4.06
CA GLY A 253 5.88 1.49 2.73
C GLY A 253 5.82 2.49 1.58
N TYR A 254 6.41 2.08 0.47
CA TYR A 254 6.10 2.63 -0.85
C TYR A 254 5.46 1.56 -1.74
N ILE A 255 4.55 2.00 -2.58
CA ILE A 255 3.86 1.19 -3.58
C ILE A 255 4.05 1.89 -4.91
N ALA A 256 4.66 1.22 -5.88
CA ALA A 256 4.72 1.71 -7.25
C ALA A 256 3.62 1.07 -8.08
N VAL A 257 2.84 1.87 -8.80
CA VAL A 257 1.87 1.42 -9.80
C VAL A 257 2.32 1.95 -11.15
N VAL A 258 2.54 1.07 -12.12
CA VAL A 258 3.05 1.42 -13.45
C VAL A 258 2.17 0.82 -14.52
N ARG A 259 1.83 1.60 -15.54
CA ARG A 259 1.07 1.17 -16.71
C ARG A 259 1.95 1.09 -17.95
N VAL A 260 1.76 0.03 -18.73
CA VAL A 260 2.32 -0.15 -20.09
C VAL A 260 1.18 -0.68 -20.97
N GLY A 261 0.64 0.18 -21.84
CA GLY A 261 -0.58 -0.10 -22.61
C GLY A 261 -1.76 -0.46 -21.71
N ASP A 262 -2.30 -1.65 -21.91
CA ASP A 262 -3.42 -2.24 -21.16
C ASP A 262 -2.99 -3.19 -20.03
N VAL A 263 -1.73 -3.10 -19.62
CA VAL A 263 -1.18 -3.89 -18.51
C VAL A 263 -0.69 -2.95 -17.42
N VAL A 264 -1.09 -3.24 -16.18
CA VAL A 264 -0.68 -2.49 -14.99
C VAL A 264 0.11 -3.40 -14.08
N THR A 265 1.24 -2.93 -13.57
CA THR A 265 2.02 -3.63 -12.56
C THR A 265 2.05 -2.82 -11.26
N THR A 266 1.77 -3.47 -10.14
CA THR A 266 1.95 -2.92 -8.79
C THR A 266 3.14 -3.60 -8.13
N VAL A 267 4.09 -2.83 -7.60
CA VAL A 267 5.31 -3.33 -6.94
C VAL A 267 5.40 -2.80 -5.50
N ARG A 268 5.78 -3.67 -4.58
CA ARG A 268 6.15 -3.34 -3.20
C ARG A 268 7.45 -4.03 -2.84
N ALA A 269 8.28 -3.38 -2.03
CA ALA A 269 9.50 -3.96 -1.49
C ALA A 269 9.63 -3.65 0.00
N TYR A 270 10.28 -4.56 0.72
CA TYR A 270 10.71 -4.38 2.09
C TYR A 270 12.22 -4.70 2.18
N PRO A 271 13.06 -3.85 2.82
CA PRO A 271 12.72 -2.57 3.45
C PRO A 271 12.10 -1.54 2.49
N PRO A 272 11.26 -0.61 3.00
CA PRO A 272 10.45 0.28 2.18
C PRO A 272 11.24 1.49 1.66
N GLU A 273 12.29 1.23 0.88
CA GLU A 273 13.12 2.27 0.30
C GLU A 273 12.51 2.76 -1.02
N PRO A 274 12.27 4.08 -1.19
CA PRO A 274 11.58 4.61 -2.37
C PRO A 274 12.35 4.35 -3.66
N ASP A 275 13.67 4.54 -3.66
CA ASP A 275 14.51 4.33 -4.83
C ASP A 275 14.53 2.87 -5.27
N ARG A 276 14.51 1.94 -4.31
CA ARG A 276 14.43 0.51 -4.58
C ARG A 276 13.09 0.13 -5.20
N VAL A 277 11.98 0.63 -4.65
CA VAL A 277 10.64 0.39 -5.20
C VAL A 277 10.53 0.98 -6.61
N ARG A 278 11.06 2.20 -6.83
CA ARG A 278 11.12 2.84 -8.16
C ARG A 278 11.92 2.01 -9.16
N GLY A 279 13.12 1.56 -8.78
CA GLY A 279 13.98 0.75 -9.64
C GLY A 279 13.34 -0.59 -10.04
N LEU A 280 12.76 -1.31 -9.06
CA LEU A 280 12.04 -2.56 -9.32
C LEU A 280 10.80 -2.35 -10.20
N ALA A 281 10.11 -1.22 -10.05
CA ALA A 281 8.98 -0.87 -10.88
C ALA A 281 9.38 -0.55 -12.33
N GLY A 282 10.54 0.07 -12.55
CA GLY A 282 11.13 0.25 -13.88
C GLY A 282 11.45 -1.09 -14.56
N LEU A 283 12.07 -2.02 -13.83
CA LEU A 283 12.33 -3.38 -14.32
C LEU A 283 11.02 -4.14 -14.62
N ALA A 284 10.03 -4.02 -13.74
CA ALA A 284 8.72 -4.62 -13.95
C ALA A 284 8.03 -4.07 -15.21
N ALA A 285 8.09 -2.76 -15.43
CA ALA A 285 7.53 -2.13 -16.63
C ALA A 285 8.22 -2.61 -17.92
N ALA A 286 9.55 -2.73 -17.89
CA ALA A 286 10.33 -3.25 -19.02
C ALA A 286 10.03 -4.72 -19.37
N ARG A 287 9.39 -5.48 -18.48
CA ARG A 287 8.92 -6.85 -18.77
C ARG A 287 7.54 -6.89 -19.43
N LEU A 288 6.81 -5.77 -19.46
CA LEU A 288 5.45 -5.72 -19.99
C LEU A 288 5.38 -5.42 -21.50
N GLY A 289 6.44 -4.86 -22.09
CA GLY A 289 6.54 -4.49 -23.52
C GLY A 289 7.94 -4.70 -24.06
#